data_AF-A0A0D2ZUX8-F1
#
_entry.id   AF-A0A0D2ZUX8-F1
#
_cell.length_a   1.000
_cell.length_b   1.000
_cell.length_c   1.000
_cell.angle_alpha   90.00
_cell.angle_beta   90.00
_cell.angle_gamma   90.00
#
_symmetry.space_group_name_H-M   'P 1'
#
loop_
_entity.id
_entity.type
_entity.pdbx_description
1 polymer ?
#
loop_
_entity_poly.entity_id
_entity_poly.type
_entity_poly.pdbx_seq_one_letter_code
_entity_poly.pdbx_strand_id
1 'polypeptide(L)' 'MFMYRNRVCVPNDELLKKEILQQAHHSCFSIHPGNTKMYRDLKRYYHWPGMKRDVASFI' A
#
# COMPACT_ATOMS: atom_id res chain seq x y z
N MET A 1 2.39 -15.12 9.43
CA MET A 1 1.65 -14.16 8.56
C MET A 1 0.27 -13.94 9.17
N PHE A 2 0.00 -12.79 9.77
CA PHE A 2 -1.33 -12.49 10.31
C PHE A 2 -2.22 -11.98 9.17
N MET A 3 -3.42 -12.56 9.03
CA MET A 3 -4.39 -12.15 8.02
C MET A 3 -5.64 -11.55 8.68
N TYR A 4 -6.16 -10.47 8.10
CA TYR A 4 -7.45 -9.87 8.47
C TYR A 4 -8.30 -9.69 7.22
N ARG A 5 -9.50 -10.27 7.19
CA ARG A 5 -10.42 -10.21 6.03
C ARG A 5 -9.72 -10.60 4.71
N ASN A 6 -8.93 -11.68 4.73
CA ASN A 6 -8.13 -12.17 3.60
C ASN A 6 -7.06 -11.20 3.08
N ARG A 7 -6.58 -10.29 3.93
CA ARG A 7 -5.48 -9.37 3.62
C ARG A 7 -4.33 -9.61 4.58
N VAL A 8 -3.11 -9.48 4.08
CA VAL A 8 -1.89 -9.52 4.89
C VAL A 8 -1.86 -8.28 5.79
N CYS A 9 -1.81 -8.50 7.10
CA CYS A 9 -1.59 -7.42 8.05
C CYS A 9 -0.12 -7.03 8.03
N VAL A 10 0.17 -5.80 7.60
CA VAL A 10 1.53 -5.26 7.61
C VAL A 10 1.83 -4.76 9.02
N PRO A 11 2.91 -5.23 9.67
CA PRO A 11 3.31 -4.76 10.99
C PRO A 11 3.63 -3.26 10.98
N ASN A 12 3.78 -2.66 12.16
CA ASN A 12 4.18 -1.27 12.28
C ASN A 12 5.69 -1.08 12.01
N ASP A 13 6.10 -1.43 10.79
CA ASP A 13 7.46 -1.30 10.27
C ASP A 13 7.43 -0.29 9.13
N GLU A 14 8.11 0.84 9.32
CA GLU A 14 8.13 1.95 8.36
C GLU A 14 8.89 1.58 7.08
N LEU A 15 9.96 0.79 7.18
CA LEU A 15 10.74 0.36 6.03
C LEU A 15 9.91 -0.56 5.13
N LEU A 16 9.25 -1.54 5.74
CA LEU A 16 8.37 -2.46 5.02
C LEU A 16 7.21 -1.73 4.34
N LYS A 17 6.55 -0.81 5.04
CA LYS A 17 5.48 0.01 4.45
C LYS A 17 6.00 0.82 3.27
N LYS A 18 7.16 1.47 3.41
CA LYS A 18 7.78 2.27 2.34
C LYS A 18 8.12 1.42 1.12
N GLU A 19 8.65 0.22 1.31
CA GLU A 19 8.97 -0.70 0.23
C GLU A 19 7.71 -1.13 -0.55
N ILE A 20 6.64 -1.49 0.17
CA ILE A 20 5.34 -1.82 -0.43
C ILE A 20 4.79 -0.63 -1.26
N LEU A 21 4.88 0.59 -0.72
CA LEU A 21 4.43 1.81 -1.40
C LEU A 21 5.28 2.09 -2.67
N GLN A 22 6.61 1.95 -2.59
CA GLN A 22 7.53 2.10 -3.72
C GLN A 22 7.25 1.11 -4.85
N GLN A 23 7.06 -0.17 -4.51
CA GLN A 23 6.74 -1.20 -5.49
C GLN A 23 5.39 -0.92 -6.19
N ALA A 24 4.38 -0.48 -5.44
CA ALA A 24 3.08 -0.12 -6.01
C ALA A 24 3.15 1.09 -6.94
N HIS A 25 3.95 2.09 -6.59
CA HIS A 25 4.18 3.29 -7.41
C HIS A 25 4.97 2.99 -8.70
N HIS A 26 5.94 2.07 -8.64
CA HIS A 26 6.78 1.70 -9.77
C HIS A 26 6.20 0.61 -10.68
N SER A 27 5.11 -0.06 -10.30
CA SER A 27 4.52 -1.09 -11.16
C SER A 27 4.08 -0.48 -12.51
N CYS A 28 4.33 -1.21 -13.61
CA CYS A 28 4.21 -0.76 -15.01
C CYS A 28 2.82 -0.25 -15.46
N PHE A 29 1.84 -0.10 -14.56
CA PHE A 29 0.55 0.55 -14.82
C PHE A 29 0.57 2.06 -14.54
N SER A 30 1.77 2.64 -14.46
CA SER A 30 2.10 4.00 -14.00
C SER A 30 2.10 5.06 -15.11
N ILE A 31 1.14 4.99 -16.04
CA ILE A 31 0.73 6.20 -16.78
C ILE A 31 -0.23 6.94 -15.84
N HIS A 32 0.35 7.56 -14.80
CA HIS A 32 -0.29 8.23 -13.66
C HIS A 32 -1.07 7.33 -12.67
N PRO A 33 -0.39 6.65 -11.73
CA PRO A 33 -1.04 6.06 -10.58
C PRO A 33 -1.36 7.17 -9.59
N GLY A 34 -2.49 7.84 -9.75
CA GLY A 34 -2.99 8.73 -8.70
C GLY A 34 -3.17 7.96 -7.38
N ASN A 35 -3.06 8.67 -6.25
CA ASN A 35 -3.29 8.14 -4.88
C ASN A 35 -4.45 7.14 -4.77
N THR A 36 -5.54 7.40 -5.48
CA THR A 36 -6.73 6.54 -5.53
C THR A 36 -6.45 5.15 -6.09
N LYS A 37 -5.66 5.03 -7.17
CA LYS A 37 -5.35 3.74 -7.81
C LYS A 37 -4.44 2.91 -6.92
N MET A 38 -3.37 3.53 -6.43
CA MET A 38 -2.41 2.91 -5.53
C MET A 38 -3.08 2.38 -4.24
N TYR A 39 -3.94 3.16 -3.60
CA TYR A 39 -4.71 2.68 -2.45
C TYR A 39 -5.65 1.52 -2.80
N ARG A 40 -6.34 1.59 -3.95
CA ARG A 40 -7.26 0.52 -4.41
C ARG A 40 -6.55 -0.78 -4.72
N ASP A 41 -5.31 -0.73 -5.20
CA ASP A 41 -4.54 -1.92 -5.52
C ASP A 41 -3.92 -2.53 -4.27
N LEU A 42 -3.31 -1.69 -3.42
CA LEU A 42 -2.73 -2.15 -2.17
C LEU A 42 -3.78 -2.73 -1.21
N LYS A 43 -4.96 -2.11 -1.08
CA LYS A 43 -5.99 -2.57 -0.13
C LYS A 43 -6.59 -3.95 -0.46
N ARG A 44 -6.33 -4.49 -1.65
CA ARG A 44 -6.76 -5.85 -2.03
C ARG A 44 -5.95 -6.91 -1.31
N TYR A 45 -4.66 -6.63 -1.09
CA TYR A 45 -3.70 -7.60 -0.58
C TYR A 45 -3.24 -7.27 0.83
N TYR A 46 -3.15 -5.98 1.17
CA TYR A 46 -2.57 -5.52 2.41
C TYR A 46 -3.57 -4.74 3.28
N HIS A 47 -3.28 -4.74 4.58
CA HIS A 47 -3.97 -3.93 5.56
C HIS A 47 -2.98 -3.46 6.64
N TRP A 48 -3.00 -2.16 6.97
CA TRP A 48 -2.40 -1.64 8.19
C TRP A 48 -3.13 -0.36 8.65
N PRO A 49 -3.08 -0.04 9.95
CA PRO A 49 -3.58 1.24 10.45
C PRO A 49 -2.87 2.42 9.78
N GLY A 50 -3.64 3.38 9.26
CA GLY A 50 -3.06 4.57 8.62
C GLY A 50 -2.77 4.44 7.11
N MET A 51 -2.97 3.28 6.50
CA MET A 51 -2.68 3.01 5.08
C MET A 51 -3.14 4.09 4.09
N LYS A 52 -4.35 4.64 4.26
CA LYS A 52 -4.86 5.69 3.37
C LYS A 52 -4.06 7.01 3.49
N ARG A 53 -3.63 7.35 4.72
CA ARG A 53 -2.78 8.52 4.99
C ARG A 53 -1.40 8.29 4.39
N ASP A 54 -0.82 7.11 4.62
CA ASP A 54 0.53 6.79 4.13
C ASP A 54 0.59 6.82 2.59
N VAL A 55 -0.46 6.32 1.90
CA VAL A 55 -0.56 6.47 0.43
C VAL A 55 -0.68 7.94 0.02
N ALA A 56 -1.52 8.72 0.71
CA ALA A 56 -1.71 10.14 0.39
C ALA A 56 -0.44 10.99 0.61
N SER A 57 0.44 10.59 1.53
CA SER A 57 1.72 11.24 1.82
C SER A 57 2.89 10.71 0.97
N PHE A 58 2.66 9.67 0.14
CA PHE A 58 3.73 9.02 -0.62
C PHE A 58 3.91 9.60 -2.04
N ILE A 59 2.82 10.07 -2.67
CA ILE A 59 2.86 10.80 -3.94
C ILE A 59 3.20 12.27 -3.69
#